data_AF-A0A5K0ZIB2-F1
#
_entry.id   AF-A0A5K0ZIB2-F1
#
_cell.length_a   1.000
_cell.length_b   1.000
_cell.length_c   1.000
_cell.angle_alpha   90.00
_cell.angle_beta   90.00
_cell.angle_gamma   90.00
#
_symmetry.space_group_name_H-M   'P 1'
#
loop_
_entity.id
_entity.type
_entity.pdbx_description
1 polymer ?
#
loop_
_entity_poly.entity_id
_entity_poly.type
_entity_poly.pdbx_seq_one_letter_code
_entity_poly.pdbx_strand_id
1 'polypeptide(L)' 'AGRNVVVDGELPKVINDGVTIARAIELPDAIENVGVLLVRE' A
#
# COMPACT_ATOMS: atom_id res chain seq x y z
N ALA A 1 5.58 -18.63 -4.68
CA ALA A 1 5.83 -18.13 -3.32
C ALA A 1 5.63 -16.62 -3.32
N GLY A 2 4.94 -16.08 -2.31
CA GLY A 2 4.70 -14.64 -2.16
C GLY A 2 5.94 -13.88 -1.67
N ARG A 3 5.92 -12.54 -1.74
CA ARG A 3 6.96 -11.67 -1.19
C ARG A 3 6.43 -10.96 0.04
N ASN A 4 7.32 -10.72 1.00
CA ASN A 4 7.02 -9.84 2.12
C ASN A 4 7.27 -8.39 1.69
N VAL A 5 6.39 -7.50 2.13
CA VAL A 5 6.49 -6.06 1.90
C VAL A 5 6.74 -5.39 3.23
N VAL A 6 7.71 -4.48 3.26
CA VAL A 6 7.95 -3.62 4.42
C VAL A 6 7.16 -2.35 4.20
N VAL A 7 6.24 -2.05 5.11
CA VAL A 7 5.43 -0.83 5.10
C VAL A 7 5.98 0.12 6.16
N ASP A 8 6.16 1.38 5.76
CA ASP A 8 6.68 2.44 6.60
C ASP A 8 5.61 3.02 7.55
N GLY A 9 6.02 3.56 8.68
CA GLY A 9 5.15 4.08 9.75
C GLY A 9 5.94 4.33 11.04
N GLU A 10 5.27 4.59 12.17
CA GLU A 10 5.96 4.82 13.47
C GLU A 10 6.89 3.65 13.85
N LEU A 11 6.50 2.43 13.50
CA LEU A 11 7.34 1.24 13.54
C LEU A 11 7.19 0.52 12.19
N PRO A 12 8.29 0.20 11.49
CA PRO A 12 8.23 -0.55 10.24
C PRO A 12 7.53 -1.90 10.43
N LYS A 13 6.59 -2.25 9.55
CA LYS A 13 5.84 -3.51 9.61
C LYS A 13 6.15 -4.38 8.40
N VAL A 14 6.33 -5.67 8.63
CA VAL A 14 6.47 -6.68 7.55
C VAL A 14 5.11 -7.32 7.31
N ILE A 15 4.58 -7.21 6.10
CA ILE A 15 3.21 -7.63 5.73
C ILE A 15 3.27 -8.49 4.47
N ASN A 16 2.45 -9.54 4.41
CA ASN A 16 2.25 -10.39 3.21
C ASN A 16 0.79 -10.37 2.72
N ASP A 17 -0.11 -9.71 3.44
CA ASP A 17 -1.52 -9.57 3.07
C ASP A 17 -1.71 -8.44 2.04
N GLY A 18 -2.18 -8.82 0.84
CA GLY A 18 -2.36 -7.89 -0.28
C GLY A 18 -3.40 -6.79 -0.01
N VAL A 19 -4.42 -7.07 0.80
CA VAL A 19 -5.47 -6.09 1.15
C VAL A 19 -4.89 -4.98 2.02
N THR A 20 -4.17 -5.36 3.08
CA THR A 20 -3.50 -4.41 3.97
C THR A 20 -2.44 -3.59 3.21
N ILE A 21 -1.69 -4.23 2.31
CA ILE A 21 -0.70 -3.54 1.48
C ILE A 21 -1.38 -2.52 0.56
N ALA A 22 -2.44 -2.90 -0.18
CA ALA A 22 -3.14 -2.01 -1.10
C ALA A 22 -3.71 -0.76 -0.41
N ARG A 23 -4.21 -0.93 0.82
CA ARG A 23 -4.75 0.17 1.63
C ARG A 23 -3.68 1.15 2.12
N ALA A 24 -2.42 0.72 2.22
CA ALA A 24 -1.31 1.54 2.68
C ALA A 24 -0.57 2.31 1.56
N ILE A 25 -0.86 2.04 0.28
CA ILE A 25 -0.16 2.67 -0.87
C ILE A 25 -0.65 4.09 -1.06
N GLU A 26 0.15 5.11 -0.76
CA GLU A 26 -0.17 6.50 -1.10
C GLU A 26 0.86 7.05 -2.09
N LEU A 27 0.36 7.74 -3.13
CA LEU A 27 1.21 8.36 -4.14
C LEU A 27 1.25 9.88 -3.92
N PRO A 28 2.42 10.52 -4.07
CA PRO A 28 2.57 11.97 -3.86
C PRO A 28 1.88 12.79 -4.96
N ASP A 29 1.77 12.23 -6.17
CA ASP A 29 1.02 12.86 -7.25
C ASP A 29 -0.48 12.65 -7.07
N ALA A 30 -1.23 13.75 -7.08
CA ALA A 30 -2.67 13.70 -6.83
C ALA A 30 -3.43 12.97 -7.93
N ILE A 31 -3.01 13.06 -9.19
CA ILE A 31 -3.69 12.41 -10.33
C ILE A 31 -3.45 10.90 -10.28
N GLU A 32 -2.23 10.46 -9.99
CA GLU A 32 -1.93 9.05 -9.81
C GLU A 32 -2.64 8.47 -8.57
N ASN A 33 -2.68 9.24 -7.48
CA ASN A 33 -3.35 8.81 -6.25
C ASN A 33 -4.88 8.66 -6.43
N VAL A 34 -5.50 9.41 -7.35
CA VAL A 34 -6.90 9.17 -7.74
C VAL A 34 -7.07 7.75 -8.30
N GLY A 35 -6.14 7.30 -9.16
CA GLY A 35 -6.16 5.93 -9.68
C GLY A 35 -6.04 4.88 -8.58
N VAL A 36 -5.20 5.13 -7.58
CA VAL A 36 -5.07 4.26 -6.40
C VAL A 36 -6.37 4.18 -5.61
N LEU A 37 -7.03 5.32 -5.34
CA LEU A 37 -8.28 5.37 -4.60
C LEU A 37 -9.42 4.62 -5.31
N LEU A 38 -9.43 4.59 -6.64
CA LEU A 38 -10.45 3.90 -7.44
C LEU A 38 -10.33 2.37 -7.39
N VAL A 39 -9.13 1.84 -7.20
CA VAL A 39 -8.86 0.39 -7.26
C VAL A 39 -8.81 -0.25 -5.87
N ARG A 40 -8.67 0.55 -4.80
CA ARG A 40 -8.70 0.05 -3.42
C ARG A 40 -10.07 -0.59 -3.10
N GLU A 41 -10.08 -1.90 -2.81
CA GLU A 41 -11.19 -2.65 -2.19
C GLU A 41 -10.87 -3.05 -0.72
#